data_AF-A0A828U6T6-F1
#
_entry.id   AF-A0A828U6T6-F1
#
_cell.length_a   1.000
_cell.length_b   1.000
_cell.length_c   1.000
_cell.angle_alpha   90.00
_cell.angle_beta   90.00
_cell.angle_gamma   90.00
#
_symmetry.space_group_name_H-M   'P 1'
#
loop_
_entity.id
_entity.type
_entity.pdbx_description
1 polymer ?
#
loop_
_entity_poly.entity_id
_entity_poly.type
_entity_poly.pdbx_seq_one_letter_code
_entity_poly.pdbx_strand_id
1 'polypeptide(L)'
;MSEINYQALREAAEQEMHDDWGFDADLFHELVTPSIVLELLDERERNQQYIKRRDQENEDIALTVGKLRVELEEVKQHAEELSETKAVRNQWRPDICPITGRAFFMWIEHPTLGNVPTYGGPLDSYTIPTKDGDGEFSCERYDHDFGGWVESECLGLYLIDDREQCRVYELEERVKELDAREISLPERSSMLHRTDYHDDYQTVMAYKVSEVIAAIRAAGIRIKGE
;
A
#
# COMPACT_ATOMS: atom_id res chain seq x y z
N MET A 1 44.33 45.30 -9.83
CA MET A 1 45.44 44.86 -8.98
C MET A 1 46.57 45.81 -9.28
N SER A 2 47.19 46.39 -8.27
CA SER A 2 48.38 47.24 -8.47
C SER A 2 49.44 46.41 -9.20
N GLU A 3 50.22 47.05 -10.07
CA GLU A 3 51.30 46.39 -10.81
C GLU A 3 52.59 46.34 -9.98
N ILE A 4 52.45 46.37 -8.65
CA ILE A 4 53.57 46.39 -7.72
C ILE A 4 54.21 45.00 -7.68
N ASN A 5 55.50 44.93 -7.97
CA ASN A 5 56.27 43.71 -7.83
C ASN A 5 56.67 43.50 -6.35
N TYR A 6 55.77 42.88 -5.60
CA TYR A 6 55.96 42.55 -4.19
C TYR A 6 57.22 41.73 -3.90
N GLN A 7 57.60 40.84 -4.81
CA GLN A 7 58.77 39.99 -4.65
C GLN A 7 60.07 40.78 -4.80
N ALA A 8 60.16 41.64 -5.82
CA ALA A 8 61.32 42.52 -6.02
C ALA A 8 61.50 43.55 -4.89
N LEU A 9 60.41 44.13 -4.38
CA LEU A 9 60.47 45.03 -3.23
C LEU A 9 60.93 44.31 -1.95
N ARG A 10 60.49 43.06 -1.76
CA ARG A 10 60.90 42.25 -0.61
C ARG A 10 62.37 41.85 -0.69
N GLU A 11 62.84 41.40 -1.85
CA GLU A 11 64.24 41.03 -2.08
C GLU A 11 65.17 42.23 -1.90
N ALA A 12 64.81 43.39 -2.47
CA ALA A 12 65.57 44.63 -2.30
C ALA A 12 65.60 45.10 -0.82
N ALA A 13 64.50 44.96 -0.09
CA ALA A 13 64.45 45.30 1.35
C ALA A 13 65.31 44.35 2.20
N GLU A 14 65.25 43.04 1.93
CA GLU A 14 66.04 42.03 2.63
C GLU A 14 67.54 42.19 2.35
N GLN A 15 67.91 42.57 1.12
CA GLN A 15 69.29 42.82 0.72
C GLN A 15 69.88 44.09 1.38
N GLU A 16 69.11 45.17 1.48
CA GLU A 16 69.51 46.41 2.18
C GLU A 16 69.69 46.22 3.70
N MET A 17 68.94 45.30 4.31
CA MET A 17 69.07 44.98 5.75
C MET A 17 70.31 44.16 6.09
N HIS A 18 70.99 43.58 5.10
CA HIS A 18 72.26 42.88 5.28
C HIS A 18 73.41 43.87 5.05
N ASP A 19 74.26 44.11 6.07
CA ASP A 19 75.39 45.06 6.06
C ASP A 19 76.54 44.66 5.08
N ASP A 20 76.24 44.37 3.81
CA ASP A 20 77.25 44.16 2.76
C ASP A 20 77.60 45.51 2.13
N TRP A 21 78.72 46.07 2.59
CA TRP A 21 79.17 47.39 2.20
C TRP A 21 79.46 47.47 0.69
N GLY A 22 78.59 48.14 -0.08
CA GLY A 22 79.09 48.92 -1.22
C GLY A 22 78.18 49.38 -2.34
N PHE A 23 77.02 48.76 -2.62
CA PHE A 23 76.24 49.12 -3.83
C PHE A 23 74.71 48.95 -3.76
N ASP A 24 74.15 48.40 -2.67
CA ASP A 24 72.76 47.90 -2.67
C ASP A 24 71.70 48.90 -2.14
N ALA A 25 72.12 49.94 -1.41
CA ALA A 25 71.21 50.97 -0.89
C ALA A 25 70.49 51.76 -1.98
N ASP A 26 71.12 51.96 -3.12
CA ASP A 26 70.53 52.75 -4.20
C ASP A 26 69.34 52.04 -4.86
N LEU A 27 69.34 50.70 -4.90
CA LEU A 27 68.29 49.90 -5.55
C LEU A 27 66.97 49.92 -4.77
N PHE A 28 67.03 49.79 -3.44
CA PHE A 28 65.83 49.88 -2.60
C PHE A 28 65.21 51.28 -2.63
N HIS A 29 66.03 52.34 -2.58
CA HIS A 29 65.54 53.72 -2.63
C HIS A 29 64.97 54.10 -4.01
N GLU A 30 65.47 53.52 -5.11
CA GLU A 30 64.90 53.70 -6.45
C GLU A 30 63.54 53.00 -6.60
N LEU A 31 63.39 51.81 -6.00
CA LEU A 31 62.15 51.03 -6.06
C LEU A 31 61.09 51.52 -5.05
N VAL A 32 61.48 52.09 -3.91
CA VAL A 32 60.56 52.59 -2.85
C VAL A 32 60.30 54.08 -3.04
N THR A 33 59.61 54.40 -4.12
CA THR A 33 59.11 55.76 -4.35
C THR A 33 57.91 56.07 -3.45
N PRO A 34 57.67 57.34 -3.08
CA PRO A 34 56.48 57.73 -2.30
C PRO A 34 55.15 57.26 -2.91
N SER A 35 55.07 57.15 -4.24
CA SER A 35 53.88 56.63 -4.93
C SER A 35 53.63 55.16 -4.63
N ILE A 36 54.68 54.33 -4.62
CA ILE A 36 54.60 52.90 -4.33
C ILE A 36 54.22 52.66 -2.86
N VAL A 37 54.78 53.46 -1.94
CA VAL A 37 54.42 53.37 -0.51
C VAL A 37 52.96 53.72 -0.27
N LEU A 38 52.44 54.77 -0.92
CA LEU A 38 51.02 55.14 -0.82
C LEU A 38 50.10 54.05 -1.39
N GLU A 39 50.45 53.47 -2.55
CA GLU A 39 49.66 52.40 -3.15
C GLU A 39 49.64 51.12 -2.30
N LEU A 40 50.77 50.77 -1.66
CA LEU A 40 50.84 49.68 -0.68
C LEU A 40 49.97 49.95 0.57
N LEU A 41 49.91 51.19 1.05
CA LEU A 41 49.07 51.57 2.18
C LEU A 41 47.58 51.51 1.81
N ASP A 42 47.20 52.02 0.64
CA ASP A 42 45.83 51.96 0.12
C ASP A 42 45.38 50.51 -0.15
N GLU A 43 46.28 49.64 -0.62
CA GLU A 43 46.01 48.21 -0.78
C GLU A 43 45.87 47.49 0.57
N ARG A 44 46.74 47.81 1.54
CA ARG A 44 46.64 47.27 2.91
C ARG A 44 45.32 47.68 3.56
N GLU A 45 44.90 48.94 3.42
CA GLU A 45 43.64 49.42 3.99
C GLU A 45 42.43 48.70 3.35
N ARG A 46 42.40 48.57 2.02
CA ARG A 46 41.37 47.80 1.31
C ARG A 46 41.34 46.33 1.74
N ASN A 47 42.50 45.70 1.90
CA ASN A 47 42.60 44.31 2.36
C ASN A 47 42.09 44.16 3.80
N GLN A 48 42.39 45.11 4.69
CA GLN A 48 41.85 45.10 6.06
C GLN A 48 40.33 45.27 6.08
N GLN A 49 39.78 46.15 5.24
CA GLN A 49 38.32 46.31 5.12
C GLN A 49 37.66 45.05 4.54
N TYR A 50 38.30 44.39 3.58
CA TYR A 50 37.82 43.13 3.01
C TYR A 50 37.79 42.01 4.05
N ILE A 51 38.85 41.86 4.86
CA ILE A 51 38.91 40.88 5.94
C ILE A 51 37.78 41.12 6.94
N LYS A 52 37.58 42.36 7.41
CA LYS A 52 36.47 42.69 8.32
C LYS A 52 35.10 42.31 7.76
N ARG A 53 34.87 42.56 6.46
CA ARG A 53 33.61 42.21 5.81
C ARG A 53 33.42 40.68 5.73
N ARG A 54 34.49 39.95 5.42
CA ARG A 54 34.49 38.48 5.37
C ARG A 54 34.27 37.87 6.75
N ASP A 55 34.86 38.44 7.79
CA ASP A 55 34.64 37.98 9.17
C ASP A 55 33.18 38.18 9.58
N GLN A 56 32.58 39.34 9.25
CA GLN A 56 31.15 39.58 9.51
C GLN A 56 30.26 38.61 8.73
N GLU A 57 30.54 38.41 7.44
CA GLU A 57 29.79 37.47 6.61
C GLU A 57 29.89 36.03 7.15
N ASN A 58 31.07 35.61 7.60
CA ASN A 58 31.27 34.29 8.18
C ASN A 58 30.51 34.13 9.51
N GLU A 59 30.43 35.19 10.32
CA GLU A 59 29.61 35.19 11.55
C GLU A 59 28.12 35.03 11.23
N ASP A 60 27.61 35.80 10.27
CA ASP A 60 26.20 35.71 9.83
C ASP A 60 25.87 34.31 9.26
N ILE A 61 26.80 33.72 8.50
CA ILE A 61 26.68 32.34 7.99
C ILE A 61 26.66 31.36 9.16
N ALA A 62 27.54 31.51 10.16
CA ALA A 62 27.58 30.62 11.32
C ALA A 62 26.26 30.65 12.10
N LEU A 63 25.69 31.84 12.30
CA LEU A 63 24.38 32.01 12.94
C LEU A 63 23.26 31.34 12.13
N THR A 64 23.27 31.50 10.81
CA THR A 64 22.25 30.92 9.92
C THR A 64 22.34 29.40 9.89
N VAL A 65 23.55 28.84 9.75
CA VAL A 65 23.79 27.40 9.81
C VAL A 65 23.40 26.83 11.18
N GLY A 66 23.66 27.57 12.26
CA GLY A 66 23.20 27.21 13.61
C GLY A 66 21.69 27.05 13.68
N LYS A 67 20.92 28.04 13.19
CA LYS A 67 19.45 27.97 13.14
C LYS A 67 18.95 26.80 12.30
N LEU A 68 19.47 26.64 11.10
CA LEU A 68 19.07 25.55 10.20
C LEU A 68 19.35 24.16 10.79
N ARG A 69 20.43 24.00 11.58
CA ARG A 69 20.73 22.73 12.26
C ARG A 69 19.69 22.41 13.33
N VAL A 70 19.24 23.41 14.09
CA VAL A 70 18.19 23.23 15.10
C VAL A 70 16.86 22.88 14.42
N GLU A 71 16.46 23.66 13.42
CA GLU A 71 15.23 23.39 12.65
C GLU A 71 15.26 22.01 11.99
N LEU A 72 16.41 21.59 11.43
CA LEU A 72 16.56 20.27 10.85
C LEU A 72 16.38 19.15 11.89
N GLU A 73 16.88 19.35 13.11
CA GLU A 73 16.75 18.37 14.19
C GLU A 73 15.31 18.29 14.70
N GLU A 74 14.62 19.43 14.83
CA GLU A 74 13.20 19.48 15.17
C GLU A 74 12.34 18.78 14.11
N VAL A 75 12.61 19.03 12.82
CA VAL A 75 11.92 18.36 11.70
C VAL A 75 12.16 16.86 11.73
N LYS A 76 13.38 16.41 12.05
CA LYS A 76 13.69 14.98 12.19
C LYS A 76 12.92 14.34 13.33
N GLN A 77 12.91 14.96 14.52
CA GLN A 77 12.16 14.46 15.68
C GLN A 77 10.67 14.38 15.37
N HIS A 78 10.09 15.41 14.75
CA HIS A 78 8.70 15.38 14.32
C HIS A 78 8.42 14.31 13.25
N ALA A 79 9.35 14.07 12.32
CA ALA A 79 9.21 13.00 11.34
C ALA A 79 9.25 11.61 11.98
N GLU A 80 10.11 11.41 12.99
CA GLU A 80 10.20 10.18 13.77
C GLU A 80 8.91 9.95 14.58
N GLU A 81 8.43 10.97 15.31
CA GLU A 81 7.16 10.92 16.04
C GLU A 81 5.96 10.65 15.09
N LEU A 82 5.94 11.29 13.92
CA LEU A 82 4.95 11.01 12.88
C LEU A 82 5.06 9.57 12.33
N SER A 83 6.25 9.00 12.27
CA SER A 83 6.46 7.62 11.84
C SER A 83 5.98 6.62 12.91
N GLU A 84 6.25 6.88 14.18
CA GLU A 84 5.78 6.08 15.32
C GLU A 84 4.26 6.14 15.44
N THR A 85 3.67 7.34 15.36
CA THR A 85 2.21 7.51 15.37
C THR A 85 1.54 6.87 14.17
N LYS A 86 2.17 6.88 12.98
CA LYS A 86 1.68 6.12 11.81
C LYS A 86 1.80 4.61 12.01
N ALA A 87 2.88 4.12 12.64
CA ALA A 87 3.01 2.70 12.97
C ALA A 87 1.89 2.26 13.95
N VAL A 88 1.61 3.06 14.98
CA VAL A 88 0.50 2.84 15.92
C VAL A 88 -0.86 2.98 15.23
N ARG A 89 -1.03 3.94 14.31
CA ARG A 89 -2.28 4.15 13.56
C ARG A 89 -2.53 3.10 12.47
N ASN A 90 -1.47 2.49 11.92
CA ASN A 90 -1.56 1.39 10.96
C ASN A 90 -1.87 0.04 11.61
N GLN A 91 -2.06 0.03 12.93
CA GLN A 91 -2.57 -1.12 13.67
C GLN A 91 -4.09 -1.25 13.46
N TRP A 92 -4.52 -1.33 12.19
CA TRP A 92 -5.91 -1.56 11.81
C TRP A 92 -6.33 -2.94 12.31
N ARG A 93 -7.16 -2.93 13.34
CA ARG A 93 -7.64 -4.11 14.05
C ARG A 93 -9.10 -3.88 14.41
N PRO A 94 -10.04 -4.26 13.55
CA PRO A 94 -11.43 -4.35 13.97
C PRO A 94 -11.57 -5.36 15.14
N ASP A 95 -12.57 -5.19 16.00
CA ASP A 95 -12.80 -6.16 17.09
C ASP A 95 -13.36 -7.49 16.58
N ILE A 96 -13.97 -7.46 15.39
CA ILE A 96 -14.54 -8.61 14.69
C ILE A 96 -13.99 -8.60 13.25
N CYS A 97 -13.52 -9.75 12.78
CA CYS A 97 -13.06 -9.91 11.41
C CYS A 97 -14.20 -9.61 10.43
N PRO A 98 -14.01 -8.67 9.47
CA PRO A 98 -15.09 -8.23 8.59
C PRO A 98 -15.54 -9.30 7.58
N ILE A 99 -14.72 -10.33 7.34
CA ILE A 99 -15.03 -11.39 6.37
C ILE A 99 -15.54 -12.64 7.08
N THR A 100 -14.86 -13.10 8.13
CA THR A 100 -15.22 -14.36 8.81
C THR A 100 -16.12 -14.17 10.04
N GLY A 101 -16.29 -12.94 10.53
CA GLY A 101 -17.05 -12.65 11.75
C GLY A 101 -16.39 -13.15 13.06
N ARG A 102 -15.15 -13.66 13.00
CA ARG A 102 -14.41 -14.13 14.18
C ARG A 102 -13.97 -12.95 15.05
N ALA A 103 -14.02 -13.10 16.36
CA ALA A 103 -13.55 -12.07 17.28
C ALA A 103 -12.01 -11.98 17.24
N PHE A 104 -11.48 -10.77 17.47
CA PHE A 104 -10.06 -10.60 17.66
C PHE A 104 -9.57 -11.42 18.85
N PHE A 105 -8.43 -12.06 18.69
CA PHE A 105 -7.79 -12.84 19.74
C PHE A 105 -6.50 -12.16 20.24
N MET A 106 -5.47 -12.07 19.40
CA MET A 106 -4.19 -11.44 19.78
C MET A 106 -3.35 -11.00 18.57
N TRP A 107 -2.21 -10.37 18.83
CA TRP A 107 -1.19 -10.09 17.81
C TRP A 107 -0.19 -11.24 17.76
N ILE A 108 0.15 -11.69 16.55
CA ILE A 108 1.13 -12.75 16.32
C ILE A 108 2.13 -12.28 15.27
N GLU A 109 3.41 -12.59 15.50
CA GLU A 109 4.48 -12.31 14.54
C GLU A 109 4.40 -13.29 13.36
N HIS A 110 4.17 -12.74 12.17
CA HIS A 110 4.12 -13.47 10.91
C HIS A 110 5.47 -13.39 10.18
N PRO A 111 6.00 -14.51 9.64
CA PRO A 111 7.28 -14.52 8.95
C PRO A 111 7.39 -13.54 7.78
N THR A 112 6.28 -13.27 7.08
CA THR A 112 6.26 -12.39 5.89
C THR A 112 5.54 -11.06 6.11
N LEU A 113 4.59 -10.99 7.05
CA LEU A 113 3.71 -9.83 7.23
C LEU A 113 4.07 -9.01 8.49
N GLY A 114 5.03 -9.48 9.30
CA GLY A 114 5.34 -8.89 10.59
C GLY A 114 4.23 -9.12 11.61
N ASN A 115 4.05 -8.22 12.57
CA ASN A 115 3.01 -8.37 13.58
C ASN A 115 1.61 -8.16 12.98
N VAL A 116 0.82 -9.23 12.91
CA VAL A 116 -0.54 -9.24 12.36
C VAL A 116 -1.58 -9.48 13.45
N PRO A 117 -2.78 -8.89 13.33
CA PRO A 117 -3.88 -9.21 14.22
C PRO A 117 -4.50 -10.53 13.80
N THR A 118 -4.70 -11.44 14.76
CA THR A 118 -5.36 -12.73 14.53
C THR A 118 -6.73 -12.80 15.20
N TYR A 119 -7.62 -13.59 14.59
CA TYR A 119 -9.04 -13.68 14.92
C TYR A 119 -9.43 -15.15 15.07
N GLY A 120 -10.19 -15.50 16.10
CA GLY A 120 -10.53 -16.89 16.39
C GLY A 120 -10.63 -17.14 17.89
N GLY A 121 -9.87 -18.11 18.38
CA GLY A 121 -9.90 -18.53 19.78
C GLY A 121 -8.58 -19.15 20.24
N PRO A 122 -8.58 -19.78 21.43
CA PRO A 122 -7.36 -20.26 22.09
C PRO A 122 -6.72 -21.49 21.45
N LEU A 123 -7.43 -22.21 20.57
CA LEU A 123 -6.90 -23.37 19.84
C LEU A 123 -6.25 -22.90 18.53
N ASP A 124 -7.02 -22.14 17.75
CA ASP A 124 -6.61 -21.63 16.44
C ASP A 124 -6.99 -20.17 16.29
N SER A 125 -6.06 -19.38 15.78
CA SER A 125 -6.32 -18.01 15.37
C SER A 125 -5.87 -17.78 13.93
N TYR A 126 -6.51 -16.83 13.26
CA TYR A 126 -6.41 -16.69 11.81
C TYR A 126 -6.19 -15.24 11.42
N THR A 127 -5.45 -15.01 10.34
CA THR A 127 -5.34 -13.67 9.77
C THR A 127 -6.66 -13.21 9.17
N ILE A 128 -6.79 -11.90 8.94
CA ILE A 128 -7.91 -11.36 8.17
C ILE A 128 -7.78 -11.90 6.74
N PRO A 129 -8.83 -12.52 6.18
CA PRO A 129 -8.73 -13.13 4.87
C PRO A 129 -8.37 -12.13 3.78
N THR A 130 -7.53 -12.56 2.84
CA THR A 130 -7.12 -11.79 1.67
C THR A 130 -7.66 -12.43 0.41
N LYS A 131 -7.96 -11.59 -0.59
CA LYS A 131 -8.45 -12.06 -1.88
C LYS A 131 -7.28 -12.60 -2.72
N ASP A 132 -7.39 -13.83 -3.16
CA ASP A 132 -6.43 -14.51 -4.02
C ASP A 132 -6.58 -14.09 -5.49
N GLY A 133 -5.65 -14.54 -6.33
CA GLY A 133 -5.66 -14.28 -7.78
C GLY A 133 -6.91 -14.80 -8.48
N ASP A 134 -7.48 -15.91 -7.99
CA ASP A 134 -8.70 -16.52 -8.52
C ASP A 134 -9.99 -15.88 -7.97
N GLY A 135 -9.85 -14.91 -7.06
CA GLY A 135 -10.94 -14.15 -6.48
C GLY A 135 -11.63 -14.78 -5.26
N GLU A 136 -11.14 -15.92 -4.81
CA GLU A 136 -11.48 -16.55 -3.52
C GLU A 136 -10.78 -15.82 -2.36
N PHE A 137 -11.30 -15.96 -1.14
CA PHE A 137 -10.61 -15.50 0.06
C PHE A 137 -9.90 -16.64 0.78
N SER A 138 -8.64 -16.42 1.12
CA SER A 138 -7.82 -17.33 1.93
C SER A 138 -7.33 -16.63 3.21
N CYS A 139 -7.04 -17.41 4.24
CA CYS A 139 -6.45 -16.91 5.48
C CYS A 139 -5.40 -17.87 6.03
N GLU A 140 -4.39 -17.31 6.69
CA GLU A 140 -3.33 -18.09 7.33
C GLU A 140 -3.74 -18.44 8.76
N ARG A 141 -3.53 -19.70 9.16
CA ARG A 141 -3.86 -20.21 10.50
C ARG A 141 -2.61 -20.29 11.36
N TYR A 142 -2.72 -19.79 12.58
CA TYR A 142 -1.77 -20.02 13.65
C TYR A 142 -2.34 -21.06 14.62
N ASP A 143 -1.64 -22.18 14.72
CA ASP A 143 -1.96 -23.28 15.62
C ASP A 143 -1.31 -23.02 16.97
N HIS A 144 -2.13 -22.81 18.01
CA HIS A 144 -1.62 -22.47 19.35
C HIS A 144 -1.12 -23.68 20.13
N ASP A 145 -1.57 -24.89 19.78
CA ASP A 145 -1.09 -26.12 20.41
C ASP A 145 0.31 -26.48 19.88
N PHE A 146 0.53 -26.27 18.58
CA PHE A 146 1.84 -26.44 17.94
C PHE A 146 2.77 -25.23 18.14
N GLY A 147 2.22 -24.02 18.25
CA GLY A 147 2.95 -22.76 18.39
C GLY A 147 3.53 -22.25 17.07
N GLY A 148 2.83 -22.45 15.95
CA GLY A 148 3.34 -22.08 14.62
C GLY A 148 2.27 -21.80 13.58
N TRP A 149 2.69 -21.12 12.51
CA TRP A 149 1.89 -20.89 11.32
C TRP A 149 1.78 -22.16 10.49
N VAL A 150 0.56 -22.47 10.02
CA VAL A 150 0.24 -23.61 9.18
C VAL A 150 -0.24 -23.12 7.81
N GLU A 151 -0.25 -24.02 6.82
CA GLU A 151 -0.69 -23.71 5.45
C GLU A 151 -2.05 -23.00 5.43
N SER A 152 -2.17 -22.08 4.45
CA SER A 152 -3.35 -21.24 4.25
C SER A 152 -4.60 -22.08 4.01
N GLU A 153 -5.71 -21.67 4.64
CA GLU A 153 -7.03 -22.29 4.48
C GLU A 153 -7.88 -21.44 3.53
N CYS A 154 -8.36 -22.04 2.44
CA CYS A 154 -9.33 -21.43 1.54
C CYS A 154 -10.73 -21.46 2.15
N LEU A 155 -11.42 -20.31 2.17
CA LEU A 155 -12.70 -20.17 2.86
C LEU A 155 -13.92 -20.53 1.99
N GLY A 156 -13.76 -20.73 0.68
CA GLY A 156 -14.88 -20.93 -0.24
C GLY A 156 -15.79 -19.70 -0.38
N LEU A 157 -15.32 -18.52 0.06
CA LEU A 157 -16.04 -17.26 -0.03
C LEU A 157 -15.61 -16.51 -1.30
N TYR A 158 -16.59 -15.98 -2.03
CA TYR A 158 -16.37 -15.16 -3.23
C TYR A 158 -17.18 -13.87 -3.13
N LEU A 159 -16.64 -12.78 -3.68
CA LEU A 159 -17.43 -11.55 -3.85
C LEU A 159 -18.44 -11.77 -4.98
N ILE A 160 -19.72 -11.67 -4.64
CA ILE A 160 -20.82 -11.63 -5.61
C ILE A 160 -21.12 -10.16 -5.88
N ASP A 161 -21.19 -9.77 -7.15
CA ASP A 161 -21.63 -8.43 -7.52
C ASP A 161 -23.16 -8.29 -7.46
N ASP A 162 -23.66 -7.06 -7.37
CA ASP A 162 -25.10 -6.79 -7.26
C ASP A 162 -25.90 -7.38 -8.42
N ARG A 163 -25.29 -7.53 -9.59
CA ARG A 163 -25.94 -8.07 -10.79
C ARG A 163 -26.15 -9.57 -10.67
N GLU A 164 -25.14 -10.31 -10.26
CA GLU A 164 -25.25 -11.75 -10.00
C GLU A 164 -26.24 -12.02 -8.87
N GLN A 165 -26.26 -11.19 -7.82
CA GLN A 165 -27.24 -11.30 -6.75
C GLN A 165 -28.68 -11.12 -7.27
N CYS A 166 -28.93 -10.12 -8.13
CA CYS A 166 -30.24 -9.94 -8.77
C CYS A 166 -30.64 -11.16 -9.62
N ARG A 167 -29.71 -11.72 -10.39
CA ARG A 167 -29.96 -12.91 -11.21
C ARG A 167 -30.34 -14.13 -10.37
N VAL A 168 -29.67 -14.32 -9.23
CA VAL A 168 -30.00 -15.42 -8.30
C VAL A 168 -31.41 -15.25 -7.75
N TYR A 169 -31.81 -14.04 -7.34
CA TYR A 169 -33.17 -13.79 -6.85
C TYR A 169 -34.24 -14.05 -7.93
N GLU A 170 -34.03 -13.59 -9.16
CA GLU A 170 -34.94 -13.87 -10.27
C GLU A 170 -35.08 -15.39 -10.54
N LEU A 171 -33.96 -16.13 -10.45
CA LEU A 171 -33.97 -17.57 -10.61
C LEU A 171 -34.69 -18.29 -9.48
N GLU A 172 -34.45 -17.89 -8.23
CA GLU A 172 -35.14 -18.45 -7.05
C GLU A 172 -36.65 -18.22 -7.12
N GLU A 173 -37.09 -17.04 -7.57
CA GLU A 173 -38.51 -16.74 -7.78
C GLU A 173 -39.11 -17.65 -8.87
N ARG A 174 -38.42 -17.80 -10.01
CA ARG A 174 -38.85 -18.70 -11.08
C ARG A 174 -38.90 -20.16 -10.64
N VAL A 175 -37.97 -20.61 -9.80
CA VAL A 175 -38.00 -21.97 -9.23
C VAL A 175 -39.22 -22.15 -8.33
N LYS A 176 -39.51 -21.20 -7.43
CA LYS A 176 -40.72 -21.23 -6.60
C LYS A 176 -42.00 -21.26 -7.43
N GLU A 177 -42.06 -20.46 -8.50
CA GLU A 177 -43.19 -20.47 -9.43
C GLU A 177 -43.36 -21.85 -10.07
N LEU A 178 -42.27 -22.46 -10.54
CA LEU A 178 -42.30 -23.78 -11.16
C LEU A 178 -42.66 -24.89 -10.16
N ASP A 179 -42.15 -24.84 -8.93
CA ASP A 179 -42.44 -25.83 -7.89
C ASP A 179 -43.91 -25.74 -7.40
N ALA A 180 -44.53 -24.57 -7.50
CA ALA A 180 -45.95 -24.38 -7.18
C ALA A 180 -46.90 -24.86 -8.30
N ARG A 181 -46.40 -25.19 -9.51
CA ARG A 181 -47.25 -25.66 -10.61
C ARG A 181 -47.69 -27.10 -10.36
N GLU A 182 -48.97 -27.28 -10.09
CA GLU A 182 -49.59 -28.60 -9.96
C GLU A 182 -50.30 -29.01 -11.26
N ILE A 183 -50.18 -30.29 -11.63
CA ILE A 183 -50.89 -30.86 -12.79
C ILE A 183 -52.15 -31.56 -12.28
N SER A 184 -53.31 -31.04 -12.64
CA SER A 184 -54.57 -31.77 -12.42
C SER A 184 -54.71 -32.88 -13.47
N LEU A 185 -54.68 -34.13 -13.03
CA LEU A 185 -54.93 -35.27 -13.91
C LEU A 185 -56.43 -35.37 -14.26
N PRO A 186 -56.77 -35.83 -15.48
CA PRO A 186 -58.16 -36.05 -15.88
C PRO A 186 -58.81 -37.20 -15.08
N GLU A 187 -60.14 -37.29 -15.10
CA GLU A 187 -60.86 -38.39 -14.47
C GLU A 187 -60.45 -39.74 -15.09
N ARG A 188 -60.32 -40.76 -14.23
CA ARG A 188 -60.03 -42.12 -14.72
C ARG A 188 -61.29 -42.69 -15.38
N SER A 189 -61.11 -43.34 -16.53
CA SER A 189 -62.18 -44.07 -17.21
C SER A 189 -61.95 -45.58 -17.10
N SER A 190 -63.03 -46.36 -17.07
CA SER A 190 -62.96 -47.83 -17.07
C SER A 190 -62.35 -48.35 -18.38
N MET A 191 -61.49 -49.36 -18.30
CA MET A 191 -60.80 -49.97 -19.46
C MET A 191 -61.67 -50.91 -20.33
N LEU A 192 -62.99 -50.86 -20.22
CA LEU A 192 -63.87 -51.64 -21.10
C LEU A 192 -63.96 -51.00 -22.48
N HIS A 193 -63.31 -51.60 -23.48
CA HIS A 193 -63.76 -51.80 -24.88
C HIS A 193 -62.61 -52.37 -25.76
N ARG A 194 -62.18 -53.60 -25.49
CA ARG A 194 -61.53 -54.47 -26.51
C ARG A 194 -62.13 -55.86 -26.40
N THR A 195 -62.52 -56.41 -27.55
CA THR A 195 -63.20 -57.70 -27.74
C THR A 195 -62.39 -58.94 -27.33
N ASP A 196 -61.17 -58.74 -26.85
CA ASP A 196 -60.09 -59.73 -26.76
C ASP A 196 -59.53 -59.93 -25.34
N TYR A 197 -60.15 -59.35 -24.30
CA TYR A 197 -59.68 -59.47 -22.90
C TYR A 197 -60.68 -60.21 -21.99
N HIS A 198 -60.16 -61.13 -21.17
CA HIS A 198 -60.93 -61.92 -20.18
C HIS A 198 -61.42 -61.08 -18.98
N ASP A 199 -62.49 -61.56 -18.36
CA ASP A 199 -63.43 -60.90 -17.43
C ASP A 199 -62.81 -60.26 -16.16
N ASP A 200 -61.57 -60.60 -15.84
CA ASP A 200 -60.91 -60.27 -14.58
C ASP A 200 -60.48 -58.78 -14.48
N TYR A 201 -60.56 -58.02 -15.59
CA TYR A 201 -60.10 -56.64 -15.70
C TYR A 201 -61.21 -55.57 -15.67
N GLN A 202 -62.48 -55.94 -15.47
CA GLN A 202 -63.62 -55.02 -15.53
C GLN A 202 -63.58 -53.86 -14.52
N THR A 203 -62.71 -53.91 -13.51
CA THR A 203 -62.62 -52.91 -12.43
C THR A 203 -61.40 -51.97 -12.53
N VAL A 204 -60.51 -52.15 -13.51
CA VAL A 204 -59.28 -51.35 -13.59
C VAL A 204 -59.56 -50.00 -14.27
N MET A 205 -59.49 -48.93 -13.46
CA MET A 205 -59.65 -47.54 -13.90
C MET A 205 -58.31 -46.99 -14.42
N ALA A 206 -58.29 -46.48 -15.66
CA ALA A 206 -57.08 -45.96 -16.30
C ALA A 206 -57.27 -44.53 -16.84
N TYR A 207 -56.17 -43.80 -16.99
CA TYR A 207 -56.18 -42.49 -17.64
C TYR A 207 -56.04 -42.64 -19.16
N LYS A 208 -56.74 -41.81 -19.92
CA LYS A 208 -56.52 -41.71 -21.37
C LYS A 208 -55.23 -40.95 -21.65
N VAL A 209 -54.34 -41.58 -22.41
CA VAL A 209 -53.01 -41.04 -22.73
C VAL A 209 -53.09 -39.65 -23.37
N SER A 210 -54.04 -39.42 -24.28
CA SER A 210 -54.23 -38.13 -24.95
C SER A 210 -54.62 -37.00 -23.99
N GLU A 211 -55.48 -37.29 -23.01
CA GLU A 211 -55.96 -36.31 -22.03
C GLU A 211 -54.87 -35.99 -20.99
N VAL A 212 -54.07 -37.00 -20.59
CA VAL A 212 -52.90 -36.79 -19.73
C VAL A 212 -51.83 -35.95 -20.44
N ILE A 213 -51.53 -36.23 -21.70
CA ILE A 213 -50.59 -35.42 -22.50
C ILE A 213 -51.09 -33.98 -22.63
N ALA A 214 -52.40 -33.79 -22.85
CA ALA A 214 -53.00 -32.45 -22.90
C ALA A 214 -52.86 -31.71 -21.57
N ALA A 215 -53.10 -32.37 -20.44
CA ALA A 215 -52.94 -31.79 -19.10
C ALA A 215 -51.48 -31.40 -18.81
N ILE A 216 -50.52 -32.26 -19.17
CA ILE A 216 -49.08 -31.99 -19.02
C ILE A 216 -48.63 -30.80 -19.88
N ARG A 217 -49.10 -30.72 -21.13
CA ARG A 217 -48.82 -29.57 -22.01
C ARG A 217 -49.47 -28.29 -21.52
N ALA A 218 -50.69 -28.37 -20.99
CA ALA A 218 -51.39 -27.21 -20.41
C ALA A 218 -50.64 -26.65 -19.18
N ALA A 219 -49.93 -27.50 -18.43
CA ALA A 219 -49.01 -27.09 -17.37
C ALA A 219 -47.65 -26.55 -17.87
N GLY A 220 -47.44 -26.50 -19.20
CA GLY A 220 -46.22 -25.98 -19.81
C GLY A 220 -45.02 -26.93 -19.77
N ILE A 221 -45.24 -28.23 -19.52
CA ILE A 221 -44.18 -29.23 -19.42
C ILE A 221 -43.98 -29.91 -20.78
N ARG A 222 -42.72 -29.97 -21.23
CA ARG A 222 -42.34 -30.66 -22.48
C ARG A 222 -42.12 -32.15 -22.22
N ILE A 223 -42.66 -33.00 -23.09
CA ILE A 223 -42.50 -34.46 -23.03
C ILE A 223 -41.41 -34.86 -24.05
N LYS A 224 -40.42 -35.65 -23.64
CA LYS A 224 -39.32 -36.11 -24.51
C LYS A 224 -39.70 -37.45 -25.14
N GLY A 225 -39.64 -37.56 -26.47
CA GLY A 225 -39.91 -38.81 -27.20
C GLY A 225 -41.16 -38.83 -28.08
N GLU A 226 -41.76 -37.67 -28.34
CA GLU A 226 -42.60 -37.45 -29.54
C GLU A 226 -41.74 -37.02 -30.73
#